data_AF-A0A1U9QWC7-F1
#
_entry.id   AF-A0A1U9QWC7-F1
#
_cell.length_a   1.000
_cell.length_b   1.000
_cell.length_c   1.000
_cell.angle_alpha   90.00
_cell.angle_beta   90.00
_cell.angle_gamma   90.00
#
_symmetry.space_group_name_H-M   'P 1'
#
loop_
_entity.id
_entity.type
_entity.pdbx_description
1 polymer ?
#
loop_
_entity_poly.entity_id
_entity_poly.type
_entity_poly.pdbx_seq_one_letter_code
_entity_poly.pdbx_strand_id
1 'polypeptide(L)' 'MAAPERDQAADSPAARRHPHLFRALRRRKNPRLRRSDVTVTDEAAVRRAVKAASLGNAMEWFDFGNHH' A
#
# COMPACT_ATOMS: atom_id res chain seq x y z
N MET A 1 3.82 -7.29 27.84
CA MET A 1 3.66 -8.46 26.96
C MET A 1 2.35 -8.29 26.20
N ALA A 2 2.39 -7.62 25.04
CA ALA A 2 1.20 -7.34 24.23
C ALA A 2 0.99 -8.48 23.22
N ALA A 3 -0.11 -9.21 23.40
CA ALA A 3 -0.56 -10.29 22.52
C ALA A 3 -1.18 -9.72 21.22
N PRO A 4 -1.31 -10.53 20.15
CA PRO A 4 -1.31 -10.03 18.78
C PRO A 4 -2.70 -9.57 18.30
N GLU A 5 -2.78 -8.37 17.73
CA GLU A 5 -3.89 -7.95 16.86
C GLU A 5 -3.85 -8.68 15.51
N ARG A 6 -3.85 -10.01 15.53
CA ARG A 6 -3.92 -10.83 14.33
C ARG A 6 -5.37 -11.23 14.13
N ASP A 7 -5.93 -10.82 12.99
CA ASP A 7 -7.12 -11.37 12.32
C ASP A 7 -8.54 -10.86 12.62
N GLN A 8 -8.74 -9.65 13.16
CA GLN A 8 -10.11 -9.07 13.21
C GLN A 8 -10.72 -8.79 11.81
N ALA A 9 -9.89 -8.69 10.76
CA ALA A 9 -10.37 -8.45 9.39
C ALA A 9 -10.94 -9.72 8.71
N ALA A 10 -10.66 -10.92 9.25
CA ALA A 10 -11.09 -12.18 8.65
C ALA A 10 -12.60 -12.45 8.86
N ASP A 11 -13.20 -11.85 9.90
CA ASP A 11 -14.61 -12.04 10.28
C ASP A 11 -15.54 -10.91 9.84
N SER A 12 -15.14 -10.12 8.84
CA SER A 12 -16.00 -9.07 8.30
C SER A 12 -17.13 -9.67 7.44
N PRO A 13 -18.42 -9.29 7.62
CA PRO A 13 -19.53 -9.81 6.82
C PRO A 13 -19.37 -9.55 5.30
N ALA A 14 -18.59 -8.53 4.94
CA ALA A 14 -18.18 -8.27 3.55
C ALA A 14 -17.34 -9.40 2.95
N ALA A 15 -16.50 -10.07 3.74
CA ALA A 15 -15.67 -11.18 3.30
C ALA A 15 -16.51 -12.42 2.94
N ARG A 16 -17.63 -12.64 3.65
CA ARG A 16 -18.58 -13.72 3.35
C ARG A 16 -19.38 -13.46 2.07
N ARG A 17 -19.76 -12.21 1.80
CA ARG A 17 -20.50 -11.81 0.59
C ARG A 17 -19.63 -11.81 -0.67
N HIS A 18 -18.34 -11.47 -0.54
CA HIS A 18 -17.43 -11.35 -1.68
C HIS A 18 -16.13 -12.15 -1.49
N PRO A 19 -16.20 -13.49 -1.39
CA PRO A 19 -15.04 -14.34 -1.11
C PRO A 19 -13.93 -14.20 -2.18
N HIS A 20 -14.30 -13.97 -3.44
CA HIS A 20 -13.35 -13.78 -4.53
C HIS A 20 -12.53 -12.49 -4.39
N LEU A 21 -13.16 -11.38 -4.02
CA LEU A 21 -12.47 -10.10 -3.81
C LEU A 21 -11.46 -10.21 -2.68
N PHE A 22 -11.89 -10.74 -1.54
CA PHE A 22 -11.01 -10.92 -0.38
C PHE A 22 -9.87 -11.91 -0.67
N ARG A 23 -10.12 -12.97 -1.44
CA ARG A 23 -9.05 -13.87 -1.92
C ARG A 23 -8.06 -13.16 -2.83
N ALA A 24 -8.51 -12.28 -3.73
CA ALA A 24 -7.63 -11.47 -4.57
C ALA A 24 -6.79 -10.49 -3.75
N LEU A 25 -7.41 -9.80 -2.78
CA LEU A 25 -6.71 -8.91 -1.85
C LEU A 25 -5.66 -9.66 -1.02
N ARG A 26 -5.98 -10.85 -0.49
CA ARG A 26 -5.04 -11.70 0.25
C ARG A 26 -3.85 -12.14 -0.61
N ARG A 27 -4.10 -12.52 -1.87
CA ARG A 27 -3.04 -12.85 -2.84
C ARG A 27 -2.12 -11.65 -3.13
N ARG A 28 -2.68 -10.46 -3.25
CA ARG A 28 -1.92 -9.22 -3.47
C ARG A 28 -1.11 -8.81 -2.25
N LYS A 29 -1.61 -9.08 -1.03
CA LYS A 29 -0.91 -8.78 0.23
C LYS A 29 0.27 -9.72 0.49
N ASN A 30 0.21 -10.98 0.05
CA ASN A 30 1.28 -11.95 0.25
C ASN A 30 1.76 -12.54 -1.10
N PRO A 31 2.43 -11.71 -1.94
CA PRO A 31 3.06 -12.22 -3.13
C PRO A 31 4.20 -13.18 -2.76
N ARG A 32 4.40 -14.23 -3.55
CA ARG A 32 5.55 -15.13 -3.40
C ARG A 32 6.81 -14.38 -3.82
N LEU A 33 7.39 -13.63 -2.90
CA LEU A 33 8.63 -12.89 -3.14
C LEU A 33 9.81 -13.87 -3.16
N ARG A 34 10.60 -13.86 -4.24
CA ARG A 34 11.91 -14.50 -4.24
C ARG A 34 12.93 -13.53 -3.64
N ARG A 35 14.03 -14.04 -3.09
CA ARG A 35 15.10 -13.18 -2.52
C ARG A 35 15.70 -12.20 -3.53
N SER A 36 15.65 -12.52 -4.82
CA SER A 36 16.08 -11.64 -5.92
C SER A 36 15.18 -10.41 -6.11
N ASP A 37 13.95 -10.47 -5.62
CA ASP A 37 12.92 -9.45 -5.90
C ASP A 37 12.89 -8.37 -4.82
N VAL A 38 13.71 -8.54 -3.77
CA VAL A 38 13.80 -7.61 -2.64
C VAL A 38 15.08 -6.80 -2.78
N THR A 39 14.95 -5.53 -3.16
CA THR A 39 16.05 -4.56 -3.10
C THR A 39 16.07 -3.92 -1.72
N VAL A 40 17.16 -4.09 -0.98
CA VAL A 40 17.37 -3.39 0.30
C VAL A 40 17.83 -1.98 -0.01
N THR A 41 17.01 -0.99 0.36
CA THR A 41 17.29 0.43 0.15
C THR A 41 17.47 1.14 1.49
N ASP A 42 18.25 2.22 1.49
CA ASP A 42 18.39 3.10 2.64
C ASP A 42 17.09 3.87 2.89
N GLU A 43 16.62 3.87 4.14
CA GLU A 43 15.34 4.46 4.50
C GLU A 43 15.31 5.98 4.27
N ALA A 44 16.41 6.68 4.54
CA ALA A 44 16.48 8.13 4.35
C ALA A 44 16.42 8.49 2.86
N ALA A 45 17.08 7.72 1.99
CA ALA A 45 17.01 7.88 0.55
C ALA A 45 15.59 7.66 0.01
N VAL A 46 14.91 6.59 0.43
CA VAL A 46 13.51 6.33 0.02
C VAL A 46 12.59 7.47 0.46
N ARG A 47 12.70 7.91 1.72
CA ARG A 47 11.87 9.02 2.24
C ARG A 47 12.07 10.31 1.45
N ARG A 48 13.30 10.63 1.04
CA ARG A 48 13.59 11.80 0.19
C ARG A 48 12.97 11.66 -1.19
N ALA A 49 13.12 10.50 -1.83
CA ALA A 49 12.55 10.24 -3.15
C ALA A 49 11.01 10.33 -3.14
N VAL A 50 10.36 9.73 -2.13
CA VAL A 50 8.90 9.80 -1.96
C VAL A 50 8.44 11.24 -1.78
N LYS A 51 9.09 12.02 -0.91
CA LYS A 51 8.75 13.44 -0.71
C LYS A 51 8.87 14.26 -1.99
N ALA A 52 9.95 14.06 -2.76
CA ALA A 52 10.15 14.74 -4.03
C ALA A 52 9.06 14.38 -5.05
N ALA A 53 8.73 13.08 -5.17
CA ALA A 53 7.68 12.61 -6.07
C ALA A 53 6.30 13.14 -5.67
N SER A 54 5.94 13.10 -4.38
CA SER A 54 4.68 13.65 -3.88
C SER A 54 4.57 15.16 -4.11
N LEU A 55 5.68 15.89 -3.94
CA LEU A 55 5.73 17.33 -4.22
C LEU A 55 5.58 17.62 -5.72
N GLY A 56 6.26 16.87 -6.59
CA GLY A 56 6.11 16.99 -8.05
C GLY A 56 4.68 16.74 -8.49
N ASN A 57 4.07 15.65 -8.00
CA ASN A 57 2.66 15.38 -8.23
C ASN A 57 1.79 16.56 -7.77
N ALA A 58 1.99 17.06 -6.54
CA ALA A 58 1.20 18.16 -6.01
C ALA A 58 1.38 19.48 -6.80
N MET A 59 2.57 19.75 -7.30
CA MET A 59 2.85 20.90 -8.15
C MET A 59 2.12 20.80 -9.49
N GLU A 60 2.08 19.60 -10.09
CA GLU A 60 1.24 19.34 -11.27
C GLU A 60 -0.25 19.55 -10.95
N TRP A 61 -0.75 19.03 -9.83
CA TRP A 61 -2.15 19.20 -9.38
C TRP A 61 -2.54 20.66 -9.10
N PHE A 62 -1.62 21.49 -8.61
CA PHE A 62 -1.90 22.88 -8.26
C PHE A 62 -2.23 23.74 -9.49
N ASP A 63 -1.65 23.43 -10.65
CA ASP A 63 -1.94 24.15 -11.90
C ASP A 63 -3.28 23.73 -12.53
N PHE A 64 -3.73 22.49 -12.27
CA PHE A 64 -5.02 21.98 -12.77
C PHE A 64 -6.26 22.58 -12.07
N GLY A 65 -6.11 23.33 -10.97
CA GLY A 65 -7.22 23.86 -10.17
C GLY A 65 -7.75 25.24 -10.57
N ASN A 66 -7.04 26.01 -11.41
CA ASN A 66 -7.35 27.42 -11.69
C ASN A 66 -8.10 27.67 -13.01
N HIS A 67 -8.50 26.61 -13.74
CA HIS A 67 -9.20 26.68 -15.03
C HIS A 67 -10.55 25.94 -15.02
N HIS A 68 -11.37 26.17 -13.99
CA HIS A 68 -12.79 25.80 -13.99
C HIS A 68 -13.65 26.85 -13.27
#